data_AF-A0A2A4HZ61-F1
#
_entry.id   AF-A0A2A4HZ61-F1
#
_cell.length_a   1.000
_cell.length_b   1.000
_cell.length_c   1.000
_cell.angle_alpha   90.00
_cell.angle_beta   90.00
_cell.angle_gamma   90.00
#
_symmetry.space_group_name_H-M   'P 1'
#
loop_
_entity.id
_entity.type
_entity.pdbx_description
1 polymer ?
#
loop_
_entity_poly.entity_id
_entity_poly.type
_entity_poly.pdbx_seq_one_letter_code
_entity_poly.pdbx_strand_id
1 'polypeptide(L)'
;MKWIVAALLIWGVWWLLKKPAARRPSAVRDARALLGVPAGADAGAIRAAHRRLVADVHPDRGGSDEATRRANAARDLLLERLRRPQQ
;
A
#
# COMPACT_ATOMS: atom_id res chain seq x y z
N MET A 1 -43.46 21.81 -3.27
CA MET A 1 -42.42 22.51 -2.49
C MET A 1 -41.72 21.59 -1.47
N LYS A 2 -42.42 20.86 -0.59
CA LYS A 2 -41.81 19.98 0.44
C LYS A 2 -40.86 18.90 -0.09
N TRP A 3 -41.19 18.28 -1.22
CA TRP A 3 -40.39 17.21 -1.82
C TRP A 3 -39.05 17.67 -2.40
N ILE A 4 -38.94 18.93 -2.82
CA ILE A 4 -37.69 19.49 -3.36
C ILE A 4 -36.68 19.70 -2.22
N VAL A 5 -37.15 20.18 -1.07
CA VAL A 5 -36.32 20.34 0.13
C VAL A 5 -35.83 18.98 0.63
N ALA A 6 -36.71 17.97 0.65
CA ALA A 6 -36.31 16.61 1.01
C ALA A 6 -35.27 16.04 0.04
N ALA A 7 -35.45 16.24 -1.27
CA ALA A 7 -34.47 15.78 -2.27
C ALA A 7 -33.12 16.49 -2.15
N LEU A 8 -33.11 17.80 -1.87
CA LEU A 8 -31.88 18.57 -1.65
C LEU A 8 -31.16 18.16 -0.37
N LEU A 9 -31.90 17.84 0.70
CA LEU A 9 -31.32 17.32 1.93
C LEU A 9 -30.72 15.92 1.73
N ILE A 10 -31.42 15.03 1.02
CA ILE A 10 -30.91 13.70 0.69
C ILE A 10 -29.66 13.82 -0.19
N TRP A 11 -29.68 14.67 -1.22
CA TRP A 11 -28.55 14.89 -2.12
C TRP A 11 -27.33 15.48 -1.39
N GLY A 12 -27.55 16.47 -0.52
CA GLY A 12 -26.51 17.08 0.31
C GLY A 12 -25.89 16.07 1.28
N VAL A 13 -26.71 15.25 1.94
CA VAL A 13 -26.24 14.18 2.83
C VAL A 13 -25.45 13.12 2.05
N TRP A 14 -25.91 12.73 0.85
CA TRP A 14 -25.20 11.77 0.00
C TRP A 14 -23.85 12.32 -0.49
N TRP A 15 -23.76 13.62 -0.77
CA TRP A 15 -22.53 14.31 -1.14
C TRP A 15 -21.56 14.43 0.05
N LEU A 16 -22.07 14.75 1.25
CA LEU A 16 -21.30 14.83 2.49
C LEU A 16 -20.77 13.47 2.95
N LEU A 17 -21.50 12.38 2.70
CA LEU A 17 -21.07 11.01 3.00
C LEU A 17 -20.08 10.45 1.96
N LYS A 18 -19.92 11.11 0.81
CA LYS A 18 -18.96 10.73 -0.23
C LYS A 18 -17.56 11.16 0.21
N LYS A 19 -16.96 10.41 1.15
CA LYS A 19 -15.55 10.60 1.51
C LYS A 19 -14.72 10.52 0.22
N PRO A 20 -13.98 11.57 -0.17
CA PRO A 20 -13.04 11.45 -1.27
C PRO A 20 -12.11 10.29 -0.92
N ALA A 21 -11.96 9.33 -1.83
CA ALA A 21 -11.04 8.22 -1.62
C ALA A 21 -9.68 8.84 -1.26
N ALA A 22 -9.30 8.74 0.01
CA ALA A 22 -8.04 9.27 0.50
C ALA A 22 -6.99 8.79 -0.49
N ARG A 23 -6.26 9.73 -1.11
CA ARG A 23 -5.24 9.46 -2.14
C ARG A 23 -4.37 8.33 -1.60
N ARG A 24 -4.66 7.09 -2.03
CA ARG A 24 -3.92 5.93 -1.55
C ARG A 24 -2.48 6.20 -1.97
N PRO A 25 -1.50 6.16 -1.06
CA PRO A 25 -0.11 6.17 -1.48
C PRO A 25 0.05 5.14 -2.60
N SER A 26 0.86 5.44 -3.62
CA SER A 26 1.09 4.45 -4.67
C SER A 26 1.61 3.17 -4.02
N ALA A 27 1.08 2.00 -4.39
CA ALA A 27 1.47 0.72 -3.78
C ALA A 27 3.00 0.52 -3.78
N VAL A 28 3.69 1.08 -4.78
CA VAL A 28 5.16 1.11 -4.86
C VAL A 28 5.80 1.94 -3.74
N ARG A 29 5.24 3.11 -3.40
CA ARG A 29 5.71 3.92 -2.26
C ARG A 29 5.54 3.17 -0.95
N ASP A 30 4.41 2.52 -0.74
CA ASP A 30 4.16 1.74 0.48
C ASP A 30 5.09 0.53 0.57
N ALA A 31 5.32 -0.18 -0.54
CA ALA A 31 6.27 -1.28 -0.58
C ALA A 31 7.70 -0.83 -0.25
N ARG A 32 8.13 0.35 -0.74
CA ARG A 32 9.43 0.93 -0.39
C ARG A 32 9.52 1.31 1.08
N ALA A 33 8.48 1.92 1.63
CA ALA A 33 8.41 2.27 3.04
C ALA A 33 8.45 1.01 3.92
N LEU A 34 7.73 -0.04 3.55
CA LEU A 34 7.71 -1.31 4.28
C LEU A 34 9.08 -1.98 4.30
N LEU A 35 9.79 -2.02 3.16
CA LEU A 35 11.15 -2.58 3.11
C LEU A 35 12.23 -1.60 3.60
N GLY A 36 11.91 -0.34 3.88
CA GLY A 36 12.89 0.68 4.27
C GLY A 36 13.92 0.97 3.17
N VAL A 37 13.53 0.94 1.89
CA VAL A 37 14.43 1.17 0.75
C VAL A 37 14.12 2.47 0.00
N PRO A 38 15.14 3.18 -0.52
CA PRO A 38 14.93 4.41 -1.28
C PRO A 38 14.33 4.16 -2.68
N ALA A 39 13.90 5.23 -3.34
CA ALA A 39 13.27 5.15 -4.66
C ALA A 39 14.17 4.52 -5.75
N GLY A 40 15.48 4.74 -5.64
CA GLY A 40 16.51 4.22 -6.56
C GLY A 40 17.15 2.90 -6.11
N ALA A 41 16.55 2.17 -5.16
CA ALA A 41 17.07 0.88 -4.73
C ALA A 41 17.08 -0.14 -5.89
N ASP A 42 18.22 -0.81 -6.07
CA ASP A 42 18.37 -1.89 -7.04
C ASP A 42 17.78 -3.22 -6.53
N ALA A 43 17.79 -4.24 -7.38
CA ALA A 43 17.27 -5.56 -7.03
C ALA A 43 18.05 -6.23 -5.88
N GLY A 44 19.33 -5.92 -5.71
CA GLY A 44 20.16 -6.42 -4.61
C GLY A 44 19.72 -5.84 -3.27
N ALA A 45 19.57 -4.51 -3.21
CA ALA A 45 19.11 -3.78 -2.05
C ALA A 45 17.70 -4.21 -1.61
N ILE A 46 16.77 -4.39 -2.56
CA ILE A 46 15.41 -4.87 -2.27
C ILE A 46 15.44 -6.27 -1.65
N ARG A 47 16.24 -7.20 -2.21
CA ARG A 47 16.37 -8.56 -1.66
C ARG A 47 17.04 -8.57 -0.30
N ALA A 48 18.04 -7.73 -0.07
CA ALA A 48 18.70 -7.62 1.22
C ALA A 48 17.74 -7.08 2.31
N ALA A 49 17.00 -6.02 1.99
CA ALA A 49 15.99 -5.46 2.87
C ALA A 49 14.87 -6.45 3.20
N HIS A 50 14.37 -7.18 2.19
CA HIS A 50 13.38 -8.24 2.37
C HIS A 50 13.86 -9.33 3.34
N ARG A 51 15.10 -9.82 3.18
CA ARG A 51 15.65 -10.85 4.09
C ARG A 51 15.72 -10.37 5.53
N ARG A 52 16.13 -9.11 5.75
CA ARG A 52 16.17 -8.51 7.09
C ARG A 52 14.76 -8.44 7.68
N LEU A 53 13.81 -7.86 6.94
CA LEU A 53 12.44 -7.72 7.40
C LEU A 53 11.78 -9.07 7.70
N VAL A 54 11.95 -10.08 6.83
CA VAL A 54 11.40 -11.43 7.08
C VAL A 54 12.02 -12.06 8.31
N ALA A 55 13.32 -11.88 8.56
CA ALA A 55 13.94 -12.39 9.77
C ALA A 55 13.32 -11.80 11.05
N ASP A 56 12.85 -10.56 10.99
CA ASP A 56 12.22 -9.83 12.09
C ASP A 56 10.72 -10.16 12.25
N VAL A 57 9.98 -10.35 11.15
CA VAL A 57 8.52 -10.56 11.18
C VAL A 57 8.09 -12.02 11.10
N HIS A 58 9.04 -12.96 11.15
CA HIS A 58 8.75 -14.40 11.11
C HIS A 58 7.97 -14.85 12.36
N PRO A 59 6.95 -15.74 12.24
CA PRO A 59 6.20 -16.26 13.37
C PRO A 59 7.08 -16.87 14.47
N ASP A 60 8.12 -17.61 14.08
CA ASP A 60 9.07 -18.24 15.01
C ASP A 60 9.84 -17.24 15.90
N ARG A 61 9.83 -15.95 15.55
CA ARG A 61 10.45 -14.87 16.34
C ARG A 61 9.43 -13.89 16.92
N GLY A 62 8.17 -14.29 17.02
CA GLY A 62 7.08 -13.45 17.56
C GLY A 62 6.44 -12.52 16.52
N GLY A 63 6.73 -12.72 15.24
CA GLY A 63 6.03 -12.05 14.14
C GLY A 63 4.77 -12.79 13.68
N SER A 64 4.35 -12.59 12.43
CA SER A 64 3.15 -13.23 11.90
C SER A 64 3.27 -13.62 10.42
N ASP A 65 2.51 -14.65 10.04
CA ASP A 65 2.39 -15.06 8.64
C ASP A 65 1.90 -13.91 7.76
N GLU A 66 0.98 -13.09 8.27
CA GLU A 66 0.47 -11.93 7.53
C GLU A 66 1.56 -10.89 7.28
N ALA A 67 2.39 -10.60 8.28
CA ALA A 67 3.51 -9.67 8.13
C ALA A 67 4.54 -10.21 7.12
N THR A 68 4.82 -11.51 7.16
CA THR A 68 5.68 -12.19 6.19
C THR A 68 5.10 -12.12 4.77
N ARG A 69 3.79 -12.37 4.61
CA ARG A 69 3.10 -12.22 3.32
C ARG A 69 3.17 -10.79 2.78
N ARG A 70 3.00 -9.78 3.65
CA ARG A 70 3.14 -8.36 3.26
C ARG A 70 4.56 -8.03 2.81
N ALA A 71 5.57 -8.55 3.49
CA ALA A 71 6.97 -8.38 3.09
C ALA A 71 7.26 -9.02 1.72
N ASN A 72 6.74 -10.24 1.47
CA ASN A 72 6.85 -10.92 0.18
C ASN A 72 6.19 -10.12 -0.95
N ALA A 73 4.95 -9.67 -0.74
CA ALA A 73 4.22 -8.86 -1.72
C ALA A 73 4.95 -7.56 -2.06
N ALA A 74 5.54 -6.88 -1.06
CA ALA A 74 6.32 -5.67 -1.29
C ALA A 74 7.59 -5.95 -2.13
N ARG A 75 8.32 -7.02 -1.83
CA ARG A 75 9.48 -7.43 -2.64
C ARG A 75 9.07 -7.68 -4.09
N ASP A 76 8.03 -8.48 -4.30
CA ASP A 76 7.61 -8.89 -5.64
C ASP A 76 7.17 -7.70 -6.49
N LEU A 77 6.39 -6.78 -5.89
CA LEU A 77 5.98 -5.54 -6.54
C LEU A 77 7.17 -4.66 -6.96
N LEU A 78 8.18 -4.51 -6.10
CA LEU A 78 9.34 -3.66 -6.42
C LEU A 78 10.25 -4.30 -7.46
N LEU A 79 10.46 -5.62 -7.39
CA LEU A 79 11.22 -6.35 -8.41
C LEU A 79 10.50 -6.31 -9.77
N GLU A 80 9.17 -6.41 -9.78
CA GLU A 80 8.38 -6.22 -11.00
C GLU A 80 8.52 -4.80 -11.54
N ARG A 81 8.48 -3.78 -10.68
CA ARG A 81 8.67 -2.38 -11.10
C ARG A 81 10.04 -2.13 -11.71
N LEU A 82 11.08 -2.78 -11.18
CA LEU A 82 12.45 -2.75 -11.74
C LEU A 82 12.58 -3.53 -13.06
N ARG A 83 11.67 -4.46 -13.37
CA ARG A 83 11.59 -5.13 -14.67
C ARG A 83 10.76 -4.35 -15.70
N ARG A 84 9.78 -3.54 -15.25
CA ARG A 84 8.99 -2.62 -16.10
C ARG A 84 9.44 -1.13 -16.13
N PRO A 85 10.71 -0.72 -15.98
CA PRO A 85 11.08 0.68 -15.99
C PRO A 85 11.03 1.33 -17.39
N GLN A 86 10.69 0.59 -18.45
CA GLN A 86 10.78 1.05 -19.84
C GLN A 86 9.53 0.77 -20.72
N GLN A 87 8.32 0.75 -20.16
CA GLN A 87 7.09 0.85 -20.97
C GLN A 87 6.46 2.24 -20.80
#